data_AF-A0A3L6EXH6-F1
#
_entry.id   AF-A0A3L6EXH6-F1
#
_cell.length_a   1.000
_cell.length_b   1.000
_cell.length_c   1.000
_cell.angle_alpha   90.00
_cell.angle_beta   90.00
_cell.angle_gamma   90.00
#
_symmetry.space_group_name_H-M   'P 1'
#
loop_
_entity.id
_entity.type
_entity.pdbx_description
1 polymer ?
#
loop_
_entity_poly.entity_id
_entity_poly.type
_entity_poly.pdbx_seq_one_letter_code
_entity_poly.pdbx_strand_id
1 'polypeptide(L)'
;MDGIARNKGGASPGTGKGREVMGECEDGKEYRCWEELLPDALGLIFRNLPLQEVLTVLPRVCKSWGRVVAGPYCWQEIDIEEWSQQQSKPEQIGRMVELLVGRSGGSCRRISVSGLPCDPLFSFIADNARALGTLEIPRSEISDSVVEAVAPRLSNVTFLDISSCTKIGARALEAFGRHCRSLVGLRRVMHPIDLADKVCQHDEAHAIARSMPRLRHLEMGYMLVATEAVLEILGQCRELKFLDLRGCWAVDDRFLRERHPGLRVLGPRVVDDCYENSYWEECSDYYSDEDYDDVVSWGLFVDDDDYYYAVGSDDDEAIWDDAQGLENLEVRFYGGGGFGESFAGFDWPPSP
;
A
#
# COMPACT_ATOMS: atom_id res chain seq x y z
N MET A 1 -25.29 -17.98 -87.77
CA MET A 1 -24.47 -18.87 -86.96
C MET A 1 -23.05 -18.77 -87.46
N ASP A 2 -22.09 -18.07 -86.89
CA ASP A 2 -21.90 -17.06 -85.83
C ASP A 2 -20.38 -16.81 -85.94
N GLY A 3 -19.74 -15.67 -85.73
CA GLY A 3 -20.08 -14.31 -85.38
C GLY A 3 -18.72 -13.57 -85.34
N ILE A 4 -18.63 -12.41 -85.99
CA ILE A 4 -18.02 -11.14 -85.54
C ILE A 4 -16.91 -11.25 -84.44
N ALA A 5 -15.74 -10.60 -84.45
CA ALA A 5 -14.97 -9.77 -85.38
C ALA A 5 -13.65 -9.37 -84.67
N ARG A 6 -12.62 -9.10 -85.49
CA ARG A 6 -11.55 -8.06 -85.42
C ARG A 6 -10.75 -7.86 -84.11
N ASN A 7 -9.43 -8.08 -84.11
CA ASN A 7 -8.31 -7.29 -84.72
C ASN A 7 -7.66 -6.35 -83.67
N LYS A 8 -6.51 -6.74 -83.11
CA LYS A 8 -5.13 -6.24 -83.39
C LYS A 8 -4.74 -4.96 -82.64
N GLY A 9 -3.53 -5.01 -82.07
CA GLY A 9 -2.72 -3.81 -81.81
C GLY A 9 -1.62 -4.05 -80.78
N GLY A 10 -0.45 -4.54 -81.22
CA GLY A 10 0.78 -4.48 -80.44
C GLY A 10 1.62 -3.24 -80.81
N ALA A 11 2.45 -2.77 -79.88
CA ALA A 11 3.70 -2.05 -80.13
C ALA A 11 4.50 -1.85 -78.80
N SER A 12 5.78 -2.25 -78.81
CA SER A 12 6.85 -1.92 -77.84
C SER A 12 7.56 -0.60 -78.25
N PRO A 13 8.78 -0.26 -77.75
CA PRO A 13 9.36 -0.16 -76.39
C PRO A 13 9.94 1.27 -76.10
N GLY A 14 10.47 1.55 -74.90
CA GLY A 14 11.22 2.80 -74.66
C GLY A 14 11.92 2.90 -73.30
N THR A 15 13.25 3.02 -73.34
CA THR A 15 14.23 3.16 -72.25
C THR A 15 14.17 4.51 -71.51
N GLY A 16 14.39 4.50 -70.18
CA GLY A 16 14.53 5.71 -69.34
C GLY A 16 15.73 5.60 -68.37
N LYS A 17 16.57 6.64 -68.40
CA LYS A 17 17.90 6.77 -67.79
C LYS A 17 17.93 6.72 -66.25
N GLY A 18 19.06 6.24 -65.74
CA GLY A 18 19.47 6.44 -64.35
C GLY A 18 19.74 7.92 -64.03
N ARG A 19 19.57 8.24 -62.75
CA ARG A 19 20.09 9.44 -62.11
C ARG A 19 20.61 9.02 -60.74
N GLU A 20 21.85 9.40 -60.50
CA GLU A 20 22.71 9.03 -59.39
C GLU A 20 22.06 9.31 -58.03
N VAL A 21 22.11 8.32 -57.15
CA VAL A 21 21.93 8.49 -55.71
C VAL A 21 23.33 8.79 -55.16
N MET A 22 23.59 10.05 -54.83
CA MET A 22 24.73 10.42 -53.99
C MET A 22 24.27 11.56 -53.08
N GLY A 23 24.32 11.27 -51.80
CA GLY A 23 23.82 12.11 -50.73
C GLY A 23 23.88 11.31 -49.44
N GLU A 24 25.09 10.85 -49.12
CA GLU A 24 25.46 10.54 -47.74
C GLU A 24 25.16 11.78 -46.91
N CYS A 25 24.24 11.64 -45.96
CA CYS A 25 24.20 12.46 -44.77
C CYS A 25 24.48 11.50 -43.61
N GLU A 26 25.75 11.29 -43.33
CA GLU A 26 26.20 11.03 -41.98
C GLU A 26 25.74 12.22 -41.11
N ASP A 27 24.67 12.04 -40.34
CA ASP A 27 24.55 12.69 -39.04
C ASP A 27 24.21 11.58 -38.04
N GLY A 28 25.28 11.05 -37.42
CA GLY A 28 25.26 9.99 -36.43
C GLY A 28 24.65 10.43 -35.10
N LYS A 29 23.40 10.89 -35.13
CA LYS A 29 22.54 10.89 -33.96
C LYS A 29 21.71 9.63 -34.05
N GLU A 30 22.11 8.59 -33.34
CA GLU A 30 21.20 7.52 -32.95
C GLU A 30 20.06 8.15 -32.14
N TYR A 31 19.04 8.64 -32.84
CA TYR A 31 17.76 8.93 -32.22
C TYR A 31 17.24 7.58 -31.75
N ARG A 32 17.37 7.31 -30.43
CA ARG A 32 16.81 6.12 -29.82
C ARG A 32 15.31 6.14 -30.07
N CYS A 33 14.84 5.31 -31.00
CA CYS A 33 13.43 5.07 -31.22
C CYS A 33 12.89 4.29 -30.01
N TRP A 34 12.48 5.01 -28.96
CA TRP A 34 11.82 4.41 -27.80
C TRP A 34 10.56 3.62 -28.16
N GLU A 35 10.01 3.82 -29.37
CA GLU A 35 8.91 3.01 -29.93
C GLU A 35 9.32 1.58 -30.31
N GLU A 36 10.60 1.33 -30.56
CA GLU A 36 11.16 0.01 -30.91
C GLU A 36 11.58 -0.79 -29.67
N LEU A 37 11.56 -0.17 -28.49
CA LEU A 37 11.83 -0.85 -27.23
C LEU A 37 10.71 -1.87 -26.96
N LEU A 38 11.07 -3.02 -26.40
CA LEU A 38 10.09 -4.06 -26.07
C LEU A 38 9.08 -3.53 -25.02
N PRO A 39 7.79 -3.91 -25.13
CA PRO A 39 6.74 -3.44 -24.21
C PRO A 39 7.00 -3.71 -22.73
N ASP A 40 7.72 -4.78 -22.41
CA ASP A 40 8.11 -5.15 -21.05
C ASP A 40 9.18 -4.19 -20.48
N ALA A 41 10.18 -3.84 -21.29
CA ALA A 41 11.20 -2.86 -20.94
C ALA A 41 10.60 -1.46 -20.73
N LEU A 42 9.65 -1.05 -21.59
CA LEU A 42 8.92 0.21 -21.38
C LEU A 42 8.08 0.17 -20.11
N GLY A 43 7.39 -0.94 -19.83
CA GLY A 43 6.64 -1.09 -18.57
C GLY A 43 7.52 -1.03 -17.32
N LEU A 44 8.75 -1.56 -17.40
CA LEU A 44 9.77 -1.45 -16.34
C LEU A 44 10.28 -0.03 -16.13
N ILE A 45 10.29 0.80 -17.17
CA ILE A 45 10.66 2.22 -17.05
C ILE A 45 9.48 3.00 -16.46
N PHE A 46 8.29 2.82 -17.02
CA PHE A 46 7.08 3.57 -16.67
C PHE A 46 6.64 3.37 -15.23
N ARG A 47 6.89 2.20 -14.62
CA ARG A 47 6.56 1.96 -13.20
C ARG A 47 7.29 2.88 -12.22
N ASN A 48 8.40 3.51 -12.64
CA ASN A 48 9.15 4.45 -11.79
C ASN A 48 8.60 5.88 -11.86
N LEU A 49 7.57 6.12 -12.67
CA LEU A 49 6.93 7.43 -12.79
C LEU A 49 5.71 7.52 -11.86
N PRO A 50 5.33 8.73 -11.42
CA PRO A 50 4.13 8.93 -10.61
C PRO A 50 2.89 8.36 -11.30
N LEU A 51 1.97 7.77 -10.53
CA LEU A 51 0.73 7.16 -11.02
C LEU A 51 -0.02 8.09 -11.99
N GLN A 52 -0.10 9.39 -11.65
CA GLN A 52 -0.77 10.40 -12.47
C GLN A 52 -0.13 10.55 -13.85
N GLU A 53 1.19 10.56 -13.94
CA GLU A 53 1.91 10.65 -15.22
C GLU A 53 1.71 9.39 -16.07
N VAL A 54 1.79 8.22 -15.42
CA VAL A 54 1.57 6.93 -16.09
C VAL A 54 0.17 6.88 -16.71
N LEU A 55 -0.84 7.37 -15.99
CA LEU A 55 -2.24 7.32 -16.45
C LEU A 55 -2.61 8.42 -17.45
N THR A 56 -1.98 9.60 -17.40
CA THR A 56 -2.45 10.77 -18.16
C THR A 56 -1.47 11.27 -19.23
N VAL A 57 -0.17 11.20 -18.98
CA VAL A 57 0.87 11.74 -19.87
C VAL A 57 1.33 10.67 -20.85
N LEU A 58 1.77 9.52 -20.35
CA LEU A 58 2.34 8.46 -21.19
C LEU A 58 1.42 7.98 -22.32
N PRO A 59 0.11 7.81 -22.12
CA PRO A 59 -0.77 7.39 -23.20
C PRO A 59 -0.92 8.43 -24.33
N ARG A 60 -0.57 9.69 -24.05
CA ARG A 60 -0.65 10.80 -25.02
C ARG A 60 0.63 11.00 -25.81
N VAL A 61 1.75 10.40 -25.40
CA VAL A 61 3.04 10.51 -26.11
C VAL A 61 2.97 9.83 -27.47
N CYS A 62 2.61 8.54 -27.51
CA CYS A 62 2.36 7.83 -28.76
C CYS A 62 1.46 6.59 -28.55
N LYS A 63 0.97 6.02 -29.66
CA LYS A 63 0.10 4.82 -29.64
C LYS A 63 0.78 3.58 -29.07
N SER A 64 2.11 3.49 -29.16
CA SER A 64 2.87 2.37 -28.59
C SER A 64 2.84 2.46 -27.06
N TRP A 65 3.18 3.62 -26.51
CA TRP A 65 3.19 3.86 -25.07
C TRP A 65 1.80 3.73 -24.45
N GLY A 66 0.76 4.25 -25.12
CA GLY A 66 -0.62 4.03 -24.69
C GLY A 66 -1.02 2.55 -24.62
N ARG A 67 -0.52 1.71 -25.54
CA ARG A 67 -0.74 0.25 -25.48
C ARG A 67 0.04 -0.42 -24.35
N VAL A 68 1.24 0.03 -24.04
CA VAL A 68 2.03 -0.47 -22.90
C VAL A 68 1.33 -0.16 -21.59
N VAL A 69 0.88 1.09 -21.39
CA VAL A 69 0.13 1.52 -20.20
C VAL A 69 -1.21 0.80 -20.06
N ALA A 70 -1.88 0.47 -21.17
CA ALA A 70 -3.10 -0.34 -21.12
C ALA A 70 -2.83 -1.83 -20.88
N GLY A 71 -1.57 -2.27 -20.99
CA GLY A 71 -1.14 -3.66 -20.85
C GLY A 71 -0.64 -4.01 -19.44
N PRO A 72 -0.29 -5.28 -19.21
CA PRO A 72 -0.03 -5.82 -17.88
C PRO A 72 1.31 -5.39 -17.26
N TYR A 73 2.29 -4.98 -18.08
CA TYR A 73 3.67 -4.78 -17.63
C TYR A 73 3.85 -3.59 -16.68
N CYS A 74 3.01 -2.55 -16.82
CA CYS A 74 3.01 -1.40 -15.90
C CYS A 74 2.35 -1.73 -14.54
N TRP A 75 1.52 -2.77 -14.47
CA TRP A 75 0.64 -3.04 -13.33
C TRP A 75 0.95 -4.36 -12.64
N GLN A 76 2.22 -4.77 -12.69
CA GLN A 76 2.71 -5.88 -11.87
C GLN A 76 2.85 -5.49 -10.40
N GLU A 77 3.12 -4.21 -10.14
CA GLU A 77 3.25 -3.63 -8.82
C GLU A 77 2.36 -2.39 -8.80
N ILE A 78 1.26 -2.46 -8.06
CA ILE A 78 0.29 -1.38 -7.92
C ILE A 78 0.49 -0.80 -6.52
N ASP A 79 1.03 0.41 -6.44
CA ASP A 79 1.12 1.16 -5.18
C ASP A 79 0.33 2.46 -5.33
N ILE A 80 -0.79 2.51 -4.61
CA ILE A 80 -1.68 3.67 -4.57
C ILE A 80 -2.02 4.03 -3.11
N GLU A 81 -1.20 3.58 -2.14
CA GLU A 81 -1.48 3.74 -0.72
C GLU A 81 -1.65 5.22 -0.34
N GLU A 82 -0.66 6.05 -0.64
CA GLU A 82 -0.68 7.50 -0.36
C GLU A 82 -1.85 8.19 -1.10
N TRP A 83 -2.03 7.89 -2.39
CA TRP A 83 -3.13 8.44 -3.18
C TRP A 83 -4.49 8.11 -2.57
N SER A 84 -4.68 6.87 -2.11
CA SER A 84 -5.93 6.41 -1.50
C SER A 84 -6.20 7.04 -0.13
N GLN A 85 -5.17 7.39 0.64
CA GLN A 85 -5.31 8.12 1.91
C GLN A 85 -5.81 9.55 1.71
N GLN A 86 -5.45 10.16 0.59
CA GLN A 86 -5.88 11.52 0.23
C GLN A 86 -7.29 11.55 -0.37
N GLN A 87 -7.87 10.39 -0.73
CA GLN A 87 -9.22 10.35 -1.30
C GLN A 87 -10.29 10.37 -0.21
N SER A 88 -11.21 11.33 -0.32
CA SER A 88 -12.40 11.42 0.55
C SER A 88 -13.55 10.51 0.10
N LYS A 89 -13.50 10.00 -1.14
CA LYS A 89 -14.60 9.22 -1.73
C LYS A 89 -14.19 7.76 -1.97
N PRO A 90 -14.78 6.79 -1.25
CA PRO A 90 -14.43 5.37 -1.41
C PRO A 90 -14.70 4.83 -2.81
N GLU A 91 -15.66 5.39 -3.55
CA GLU A 91 -15.99 4.96 -4.92
C GLU A 91 -14.88 5.29 -5.92
N GLN A 92 -14.04 6.29 -5.65
CA GLN A 92 -12.88 6.60 -6.48
C GLN A 92 -11.79 5.54 -6.29
N ILE A 93 -11.58 5.09 -5.04
CA ILE A 93 -10.65 4.00 -4.74
C ILE A 93 -11.10 2.72 -5.46
N GLY A 94 -12.38 2.37 -5.37
CA GLY A 94 -12.94 1.20 -6.04
C GLY A 94 -12.70 1.20 -7.55
N ARG A 95 -13.07 2.30 -8.24
CA ARG A 95 -12.86 2.43 -9.69
C ARG A 95 -11.39 2.38 -10.09
N MET A 96 -10.50 2.98 -9.28
CA MET A 96 -9.06 2.94 -9.55
C MET A 96 -8.52 1.51 -9.42
N VAL A 97 -8.87 0.81 -8.35
CA VAL A 97 -8.45 -0.59 -8.14
C VAL A 97 -8.96 -1.48 -9.28
N GLU A 98 -10.23 -1.36 -9.66
CA GLU A 98 -10.81 -2.10 -10.79
C GLU A 98 -10.06 -1.84 -12.11
N LEU A 99 -9.75 -0.57 -12.39
CA LEU A 99 -8.98 -0.16 -13.57
C LEU A 99 -7.58 -0.79 -13.58
N LEU A 100 -6.82 -0.63 -12.50
CA LEU A 100 -5.40 -1.03 -12.46
C LEU A 100 -5.24 -2.55 -12.40
N VAL A 101 -6.03 -3.21 -11.55
CA VAL A 101 -6.02 -4.68 -11.46
C VAL A 101 -6.56 -5.29 -12.75
N GLY A 102 -7.59 -4.70 -13.38
CA GLY A 102 -8.07 -5.13 -14.69
C GLY A 102 -7.00 -5.05 -15.77
N ARG A 103 -6.19 -3.97 -15.80
CA ARG A 103 -5.07 -3.83 -16.74
C ARG A 103 -3.91 -4.80 -16.45
N SER A 104 -3.73 -5.23 -15.21
CA SER A 104 -2.69 -6.20 -14.84
C SER A 104 -2.85 -7.57 -15.51
N GLY A 105 -4.05 -7.91 -15.96
CA GLY A 105 -4.33 -9.14 -16.71
C GLY A 105 -3.88 -10.42 -15.99
N GLY A 106 -3.98 -10.48 -14.65
CA GLY A 106 -3.52 -11.63 -13.87
C GLY A 106 -2.06 -11.59 -13.42
N SER A 107 -1.29 -10.59 -13.85
CA SER A 107 0.16 -10.49 -13.59
C SER A 107 0.52 -9.62 -12.37
N CYS A 108 -0.46 -9.12 -11.63
CA CYS A 108 -0.24 -8.35 -10.41
C CYS A 108 0.45 -9.21 -9.33
N ARG A 109 1.60 -8.74 -8.84
CA ARG A 109 2.47 -9.37 -7.84
C ARG A 109 2.46 -8.62 -6.51
N ARG A 110 2.27 -7.30 -6.53
CA ARG A 110 2.14 -6.45 -5.33
C ARG A 110 0.97 -5.50 -5.53
N ILE A 111 0.12 -5.40 -4.52
CA ILE A 111 -0.90 -4.36 -4.42
C ILE A 111 -0.83 -3.70 -3.06
N SER A 112 -0.71 -2.37 -3.03
CA SER A 112 -0.77 -1.53 -1.84
C SER A 112 -1.84 -0.47 -2.02
N VAL A 113 -2.88 -0.53 -1.19
CA VAL A 113 -4.04 0.37 -1.23
C VAL A 113 -4.64 0.51 0.16
N SER A 114 -4.77 1.74 0.65
CA SER A 114 -5.44 2.00 1.92
C SER A 114 -6.94 2.15 1.73
N GLY A 115 -7.73 1.69 2.69
CA GLY A 115 -9.15 2.01 2.75
C GLY A 115 -10.00 1.33 1.68
N LEU A 116 -9.77 0.04 1.38
CA LEU A 116 -10.67 -0.69 0.47
C LEU A 116 -12.08 -0.71 1.08
N PRO A 117 -13.11 -0.23 0.34
CA PRO A 117 -14.40 0.09 0.95
C PRO A 117 -15.33 -1.10 1.18
N CYS A 118 -15.09 -2.25 0.53
CA CYS A 118 -16.05 -3.35 0.58
C CYS A 118 -15.50 -4.73 0.17
N ASP A 119 -16.16 -5.77 0.67
CA ASP A 119 -15.89 -7.18 0.38
C ASP A 119 -15.90 -7.56 -1.13
N PRO A 120 -16.85 -7.06 -1.97
CA PRO A 120 -16.84 -7.37 -3.39
C PRO A 120 -15.57 -6.90 -4.11
N LEU A 121 -15.00 -5.75 -3.72
CA LEU A 121 -13.77 -5.25 -4.32
C LEU A 121 -12.57 -6.11 -3.92
N PHE A 122 -12.52 -6.57 -2.68
CA PHE A 122 -11.50 -7.54 -2.25
C PHE A 122 -11.61 -8.88 -2.99
N SER A 123 -12.84 -9.34 -3.21
CA SER A 123 -13.09 -10.54 -4.03
C SER A 123 -12.62 -10.36 -5.47
N PHE A 124 -12.86 -9.17 -6.05
CA PHE A 124 -12.37 -8.82 -7.37
C PHE A 124 -10.83 -8.86 -7.46
N ILE A 125 -10.11 -8.33 -6.45
CA ILE A 125 -8.65 -8.44 -6.38
C ILE A 125 -8.23 -9.92 -6.35
N ALA A 126 -8.82 -10.72 -5.46
CA ALA A 126 -8.47 -12.13 -5.31
C ALA A 126 -8.73 -12.96 -6.59
N ASP A 127 -9.75 -12.60 -7.37
CA ASP A 127 -10.07 -13.27 -8.64
C ASP A 127 -9.13 -12.92 -9.79
N ASN A 128 -8.68 -11.67 -9.82
CA ASN A 128 -7.91 -11.11 -10.93
C ASN A 128 -6.40 -11.02 -10.66
N ALA A 129 -5.93 -11.22 -9.43
CA ALA A 129 -4.52 -11.14 -9.04
C ALA A 129 -4.00 -12.47 -8.47
N ARG A 130 -4.07 -13.56 -9.25
CA ARG A 130 -3.63 -14.90 -8.78
C ARG A 130 -2.12 -15.02 -8.58
N ALA A 131 -1.34 -14.12 -9.18
CA ALA A 131 0.12 -14.04 -9.02
C ALA A 131 0.54 -13.18 -7.81
N LEU A 132 -0.41 -12.73 -6.98
CA LEU A 132 -0.15 -11.80 -5.90
C LEU A 132 0.74 -12.43 -4.82
N GLY A 133 1.90 -11.81 -4.59
CA GLY A 133 2.86 -12.17 -3.56
C GLY A 133 2.87 -11.20 -2.37
N THR A 134 2.49 -9.94 -2.59
CA THR A 134 2.40 -8.92 -1.53
C THR A 134 1.02 -8.28 -1.57
N LEU A 135 0.29 -8.31 -0.46
CA LEU A 135 -1.02 -7.71 -0.31
C LEU A 135 -0.99 -6.73 0.87
N GLU A 136 -1.07 -5.45 0.59
CA GLU A 136 -1.11 -4.38 1.60
C GLU A 136 -2.43 -3.62 1.48
N ILE A 137 -3.30 -3.81 2.47
CA ILE A 137 -4.65 -3.25 2.47
C ILE A 137 -5.03 -2.60 3.81
N PRO A 138 -4.20 -1.68 4.37
CA PRO A 138 -4.49 -1.08 5.67
C PRO A 138 -5.80 -0.29 5.67
N ARG A 139 -6.43 -0.14 6.85
CA ARG A 139 -7.68 0.60 7.08
C ARG A 139 -8.85 0.16 6.20
N SER A 140 -8.85 -1.10 5.74
CA SER A 140 -9.85 -1.59 4.81
C SER A 140 -11.07 -2.21 5.49
N GLU A 141 -12.23 -2.04 4.88
CA GLU A 141 -13.54 -2.50 5.35
C GLU A 141 -13.84 -3.93 4.89
N ILE A 142 -12.95 -4.87 5.22
CA ILE A 142 -12.99 -6.27 4.78
C ILE A 142 -13.44 -7.19 5.91
N SER A 143 -14.45 -8.03 5.67
CA SER A 143 -14.97 -8.96 6.69
C SER A 143 -14.24 -10.31 6.71
N ASP A 144 -14.30 -11.00 7.86
CA ASP A 144 -13.85 -12.39 7.97
C ASP A 144 -14.49 -13.31 6.92
N SER A 145 -15.77 -13.09 6.60
CA SER A 145 -16.53 -13.96 5.71
C SER A 145 -16.00 -13.94 4.28
N VAL A 146 -15.61 -12.77 3.77
CA VAL A 146 -15.04 -12.67 2.43
C VAL A 146 -13.62 -13.24 2.39
N VAL A 147 -12.83 -13.04 3.45
CA VAL A 147 -11.48 -13.60 3.56
C VAL A 147 -11.55 -15.12 3.52
N GLU A 148 -12.43 -15.75 4.31
CA GLU A 148 -12.63 -17.21 4.28
C GLU A 148 -13.00 -17.71 2.87
N ALA A 149 -13.81 -16.96 2.13
CA ALA A 149 -14.25 -17.34 0.79
C ALA A 149 -13.15 -17.23 -0.28
N VAL A 150 -12.26 -16.24 -0.17
CA VAL A 150 -11.30 -15.91 -1.25
C VAL A 150 -9.84 -16.23 -0.91
N ALA A 151 -9.48 -16.48 0.35
CA ALA A 151 -8.13 -16.86 0.76
C ALA A 151 -7.53 -18.03 -0.05
N PRO A 152 -8.29 -19.07 -0.48
CA PRO A 152 -7.73 -20.13 -1.36
C PRO A 152 -7.15 -19.62 -2.68
N ARG A 153 -7.62 -18.46 -3.19
CA ARG A 153 -7.17 -17.84 -4.44
C ARG A 153 -5.87 -17.05 -4.27
N LEU A 154 -5.53 -16.70 -3.02
CA LEU A 154 -4.37 -15.89 -2.62
C LEU A 154 -3.18 -16.75 -2.13
N SER A 155 -3.08 -18.00 -2.58
CA SER A 155 -2.07 -18.97 -2.10
C SER A 155 -0.60 -18.57 -2.29
N ASN A 156 -0.32 -17.60 -3.18
CA ASN A 156 1.02 -17.10 -3.46
C ASN A 156 1.46 -15.95 -2.53
N VAL A 157 0.58 -15.45 -1.67
CA VAL A 157 0.89 -14.33 -0.78
C VAL A 157 1.99 -14.73 0.20
N THR A 158 3.04 -13.91 0.22
CA THR A 158 4.23 -14.01 1.07
C THR A 158 4.29 -12.90 2.12
N PHE A 159 3.67 -11.76 1.83
CA PHE A 159 3.60 -10.62 2.72
C PHE A 159 2.17 -10.08 2.76
N LEU A 160 1.63 -9.88 3.97
CA LEU A 160 0.29 -9.38 4.20
C LEU A 160 0.31 -8.20 5.17
N ASP A 161 -0.29 -7.07 4.79
CA ASP A 161 -0.59 -5.97 5.69
C ASP A 161 -2.11 -5.73 5.74
N ILE A 162 -2.67 -5.88 6.93
CA ILE A 162 -4.09 -5.71 7.26
C ILE A 162 -4.23 -4.83 8.51
N SER A 163 -3.31 -3.87 8.66
CA SER A 163 -3.28 -2.92 9.76
C SER A 163 -4.52 -2.03 9.77
N SER A 164 -5.07 -1.74 10.95
CA SER A 164 -6.31 -0.97 11.15
C SER A 164 -7.54 -1.51 10.37
N CYS A 165 -7.56 -2.78 9.97
CA CYS A 165 -8.76 -3.44 9.45
C CYS A 165 -9.63 -3.93 10.62
N THR A 166 -10.62 -3.13 11.05
CA THR A 166 -11.43 -3.38 12.25
C THR A 166 -12.34 -4.61 12.13
N LYS A 167 -12.78 -4.93 10.91
CA LYS A 167 -13.68 -6.08 10.58
C LYS A 167 -12.96 -7.41 10.35
N ILE A 168 -11.63 -7.40 10.32
CA ILE A 168 -10.80 -8.61 10.30
C ILE A 168 -10.54 -9.04 11.74
N GLY A 169 -10.71 -10.33 12.03
CA GLY A 169 -10.42 -10.95 13.31
C GLY A 169 -9.74 -12.30 13.17
N ALA A 170 -9.83 -13.12 14.22
CA ALA A 170 -9.14 -14.41 14.29
C ALA A 170 -9.50 -15.38 13.14
N ARG A 171 -10.74 -15.35 12.66
CA ARG A 171 -11.19 -16.24 11.56
C ARG A 171 -10.54 -15.89 10.23
N ALA A 172 -10.46 -14.60 9.88
CA ALA A 172 -9.72 -14.16 8.70
C ALA A 172 -8.23 -14.52 8.79
N LEU A 173 -7.60 -14.24 9.93
CA LEU A 173 -6.19 -14.60 10.15
C LEU A 173 -5.96 -16.10 9.97
N GLU A 174 -6.83 -16.93 10.54
CA GLU A 174 -6.73 -18.38 10.40
C GLU A 174 -6.94 -18.84 8.95
N ALA A 175 -7.86 -18.20 8.21
CA ALA A 175 -8.07 -18.45 6.78
C ALA A 175 -6.83 -18.08 5.94
N PHE A 176 -6.25 -16.89 6.17
CA PHE A 176 -5.01 -16.50 5.51
C PHE A 176 -3.89 -17.49 5.82
N GLY A 177 -3.67 -17.87 7.09
CA GLY A 177 -2.60 -18.80 7.45
C GLY A 177 -2.78 -20.20 6.86
N ARG A 178 -4.02 -20.72 6.80
CA ARG A 178 -4.31 -22.04 6.20
C ARG A 178 -4.06 -22.09 4.69
N HIS A 179 -4.38 -21.01 3.98
CA HIS A 179 -4.36 -20.98 2.51
C HIS A 179 -3.09 -20.33 1.92
N CYS A 180 -2.52 -19.33 2.58
CA CYS A 180 -1.30 -18.61 2.17
C CYS A 180 -0.07 -19.27 2.82
N ARG A 181 0.27 -20.49 2.38
CA ARG A 181 1.33 -21.31 3.02
C ARG A 181 2.77 -20.79 2.82
N SER A 182 2.92 -19.75 2.00
CA SER A 182 4.17 -19.05 1.72
C SER A 182 4.28 -17.75 2.51
N LEU A 183 3.32 -17.44 3.40
CA LEU A 183 3.33 -16.23 4.21
C LEU A 183 4.53 -16.22 5.16
N VAL A 184 5.39 -15.21 4.99
CA VAL A 184 6.61 -14.98 5.78
C VAL A 184 6.58 -13.64 6.53
N GLY A 185 5.75 -12.69 6.09
CA GLY A 185 5.55 -11.40 6.74
C GLY A 185 4.08 -11.10 6.98
N LEU A 186 3.75 -10.66 8.20
CA LEU A 186 2.42 -10.18 8.57
C LEU A 186 2.53 -8.86 9.32
N ARG A 187 1.76 -7.86 8.88
CA ARG A 187 1.49 -6.63 9.64
C ARG A 187 0.02 -6.57 10.04
N ARG A 188 -0.19 -6.49 11.35
CA ARG A 188 -1.47 -6.43 12.02
C ARG A 188 -1.37 -5.40 13.16
N VAL A 189 -1.09 -4.15 12.79
CA VAL A 189 -1.01 -3.02 13.72
C VAL A 189 -2.37 -2.34 13.80
N MET A 190 -2.81 -1.93 14.98
CA MET A 190 -4.08 -1.23 15.16
C MET A 190 -3.86 0.18 15.70
N HIS A 191 -4.74 1.14 15.39
CA HIS A 191 -4.72 2.41 16.09
C HIS A 191 -5.43 2.24 17.44
N PRO A 192 -4.99 2.87 18.55
CA PRO A 192 -5.69 2.77 19.84
C PRO A 192 -7.20 3.09 19.76
N ILE A 193 -7.59 4.04 18.89
CA ILE A 193 -9.00 4.38 18.66
C ILE A 193 -9.82 3.24 18.06
N ASP A 194 -9.19 2.39 17.23
CA ASP A 194 -9.83 1.24 16.57
C ASP A 194 -10.12 0.10 17.56
N LEU A 195 -9.62 0.22 18.79
CA LEU A 195 -9.69 -0.78 19.85
C LEU A 195 -10.61 -0.41 20.99
N ALA A 196 -11.26 0.76 20.94
CA ALA A 196 -12.11 1.27 22.02
C ALA A 196 -13.20 0.26 22.46
N ASP A 197 -13.74 -0.51 21.50
CA ASP A 197 -14.79 -1.51 21.74
C ASP A 197 -14.24 -2.94 21.94
N LYS A 198 -12.92 -3.13 21.89
CA LYS A 198 -12.28 -4.46 22.01
C LYS A 198 -11.74 -4.68 23.41
N VAL A 199 -11.93 -5.89 23.94
CA VAL A 199 -11.47 -6.27 25.29
C VAL A 199 -10.10 -6.95 25.26
N CYS A 200 -9.86 -7.80 24.27
CA CYS A 200 -8.68 -8.67 24.18
C CYS A 200 -8.59 -9.27 22.77
N GLN A 201 -7.38 -9.49 22.24
CA GLN A 201 -7.14 -10.14 20.94
C GLN A 201 -6.26 -11.40 21.04
N HIS A 202 -6.39 -12.17 22.13
CA HIS A 202 -5.66 -13.44 22.28
C HIS A 202 -6.07 -14.47 21.23
N ASP A 203 -7.30 -14.41 20.74
CA ASP A 203 -7.80 -15.26 19.65
C ASP A 203 -7.09 -14.99 18.32
N GLU A 204 -6.81 -13.72 17.99
CA GLU A 204 -5.99 -13.34 16.83
C GLU A 204 -4.56 -13.90 16.95
N ALA A 205 -3.93 -13.74 18.12
CA ALA A 205 -2.61 -14.29 18.40
C ALA A 205 -2.59 -15.83 18.31
N HIS A 206 -3.61 -16.50 18.85
CA HIS A 206 -3.79 -17.95 18.78
C HIS A 206 -3.96 -18.44 17.34
N ALA A 207 -4.74 -17.72 16.52
CA ALA A 207 -4.92 -18.03 15.10
C ALA A 207 -3.60 -17.93 14.33
N ILE A 208 -2.81 -16.88 14.56
CA ILE A 208 -1.47 -16.72 13.96
C ILE A 208 -0.57 -17.89 14.36
N ALA A 209 -0.45 -18.18 15.66
CA ALA A 209 0.40 -19.25 16.16
C ALA A 209 0.08 -20.60 15.51
N ARG A 210 -1.21 -20.94 15.36
CA ARG A 210 -1.62 -22.25 14.83
C ARG A 210 -1.54 -22.39 13.33
N SER A 211 -1.67 -21.28 12.58
CA SER A 211 -1.86 -21.34 11.13
C SER A 211 -0.68 -20.80 10.33
N MET A 212 0.26 -20.06 10.94
CA MET A 212 1.33 -19.36 10.22
C MET A 212 2.77 -19.72 10.70
N PRO A 213 3.16 -21.01 10.77
CA PRO A 213 4.42 -21.44 11.39
C PRO A 213 5.71 -20.97 10.68
N ARG A 214 5.59 -20.44 9.46
CA ARG A 214 6.72 -19.95 8.63
C ARG A 214 6.97 -18.45 8.72
N LEU A 215 6.23 -17.73 9.58
CA LEU A 215 6.46 -16.30 9.77
C LEU A 215 7.89 -16.03 10.20
N ARG A 216 8.50 -15.04 9.54
CA ARG A 216 9.83 -14.50 9.82
C ARG A 216 9.76 -13.06 10.33
N HIS A 217 8.72 -12.34 9.94
CA HIS A 217 8.46 -10.95 10.28
C HIS A 217 7.02 -10.79 10.74
N LEU A 218 6.82 -10.30 11.96
CA LEU A 218 5.50 -10.07 12.52
C LEU A 218 5.45 -8.70 13.19
N GLU A 219 4.52 -7.86 12.75
CA GLU A 219 4.19 -6.61 13.42
C GLU A 219 2.78 -6.71 13.97
N MET A 220 2.62 -6.58 15.29
CA MET A 220 1.32 -6.62 15.98
C MET A 220 1.19 -5.46 16.97
N GLY A 221 1.67 -4.28 16.59
CA GLY A 221 1.67 -3.10 17.45
C GLY A 221 0.25 -2.69 17.90
N TYR A 222 0.20 -2.12 19.11
CA TYR A 222 -0.97 -1.60 19.81
C TYR A 222 -2.10 -2.62 20.04
N MET A 223 -1.89 -3.90 19.79
CA MET A 223 -2.88 -4.95 20.04
C MET A 223 -3.06 -5.20 21.55
N LEU A 224 -4.28 -5.50 22.00
CA LEU A 224 -4.57 -5.87 23.39
C LEU A 224 -4.26 -7.37 23.59
N VAL A 225 -2.98 -7.70 23.58
CA VAL A 225 -2.45 -9.04 23.80
C VAL A 225 -1.54 -9.08 25.03
N ALA A 226 -1.60 -10.17 25.78
CA ALA A 226 -0.73 -10.42 26.92
C ALA A 226 0.45 -11.34 26.56
N THR A 227 1.40 -11.43 27.48
CA THR A 227 2.67 -12.16 27.30
C THR A 227 2.43 -13.63 26.90
N GLU A 228 1.46 -14.31 27.49
CA GLU A 228 1.15 -15.71 27.21
C GLU A 228 0.72 -15.95 25.75
N ALA A 229 -0.03 -15.02 25.16
CA ALA A 229 -0.48 -15.11 23.78
C ALA A 229 0.69 -14.94 22.80
N VAL A 230 1.62 -14.02 23.11
CA VAL A 230 2.85 -13.83 22.34
C VAL A 230 3.76 -15.05 22.45
N LEU A 231 3.88 -15.65 23.64
CA LEU A 231 4.65 -16.88 23.83
C LEU A 231 4.09 -18.07 23.04
N GLU A 232 2.78 -18.13 22.84
CA GLU A 232 2.18 -19.13 21.96
C GLU A 232 2.65 -18.97 20.52
N ILE A 233 2.66 -17.73 20.00
CA ILE A 233 3.21 -17.41 18.67
C ILE A 233 4.67 -17.85 18.59
N LEU A 234 5.51 -17.47 19.57
CA LEU A 234 6.93 -17.81 19.58
C LEU A 234 7.18 -19.32 19.69
N GLY A 235 6.28 -20.07 20.33
CA GLY A 235 6.35 -21.53 20.42
C GLY A 235 6.12 -22.25 19.08
N GLN A 236 5.29 -21.67 18.22
CA GLN A 236 4.90 -22.26 16.92
C GLN A 236 5.67 -21.67 15.73
N CYS A 237 5.87 -20.35 15.70
CA CYS A 237 6.56 -19.61 14.64
C CYS A 237 8.08 -19.59 14.87
N ARG A 238 8.73 -20.74 14.70
CA ARG A 238 10.16 -20.93 15.04
C ARG A 238 11.14 -20.22 14.11
N GLU A 239 10.69 -19.77 12.94
CA GLU A 239 11.50 -19.02 11.98
C GLU A 239 11.44 -17.49 12.21
N LEU A 240 10.73 -17.03 13.25
CA LEU A 240 10.53 -15.61 13.51
C LEU A 240 11.87 -14.93 13.84
N LYS A 241 12.19 -13.87 13.08
CA LYS A 241 13.41 -13.07 13.21
C LYS A 241 13.13 -11.67 13.72
N PHE A 242 11.94 -11.15 13.45
CA PHE A 242 11.51 -9.82 13.84
C PHE A 242 10.08 -9.86 14.40
N LEU A 243 9.90 -9.21 15.54
CA LEU A 243 8.63 -9.08 16.24
C LEU A 243 8.47 -7.63 16.74
N ASP A 244 7.50 -6.90 16.19
CA ASP A 244 7.12 -5.58 16.69
C ASP A 244 5.86 -5.68 17.57
N LEU A 245 6.00 -5.21 18.81
CA LEU A 245 4.97 -5.19 19.84
C LEU A 245 4.76 -3.78 20.43
N ARG A 246 5.25 -2.72 19.79
CA ARG A 246 5.06 -1.33 20.26
C ARG A 246 3.59 -1.06 20.60
N GLY A 247 3.31 -0.52 21.79
CA GLY A 247 1.94 -0.25 22.25
C GLY A 247 1.20 -1.46 22.86
N CYS A 248 1.78 -2.67 22.85
CA CYS A 248 1.18 -3.84 23.53
C CYS A 248 1.49 -3.84 25.02
N TRP A 249 0.89 -2.92 25.79
CA TRP A 249 1.29 -2.61 27.17
C TRP A 249 1.18 -3.78 28.17
N ALA A 250 0.40 -4.81 27.88
CA ALA A 250 0.25 -6.00 28.71
C ALA A 250 1.33 -7.08 28.50
N VAL A 251 2.30 -6.84 27.59
CA VAL A 251 3.40 -7.76 27.32
C VAL A 251 4.64 -7.40 28.14
N ASP A 252 5.30 -8.40 28.75
CA ASP A 252 6.64 -8.26 29.35
C ASP A 252 7.71 -8.71 28.35
N ASP A 253 8.33 -7.76 27.65
CA ASP A 253 9.38 -8.03 26.64
C ASP A 253 10.69 -8.52 27.22
N ARG A 254 10.97 -8.28 28.50
CA ARG A 254 12.19 -8.78 29.15
C ARG A 254 12.21 -10.30 29.11
N PHE A 255 11.08 -10.92 29.43
CA PHE A 255 10.90 -12.36 29.36
C PHE A 255 11.07 -12.90 27.93
N LEU A 256 10.59 -12.17 26.92
CA LEU A 256 10.72 -12.56 25.52
C LEU A 256 12.17 -12.55 25.04
N ARG A 257 12.93 -11.50 25.39
CA ARG A 257 14.35 -11.36 24.99
C ARG A 257 15.24 -12.42 25.65
N GLU A 258 14.98 -12.77 26.92
CA GLU A 258 15.74 -13.82 27.62
C GLU A 258 15.51 -15.21 27.01
N ARG A 259 14.28 -15.53 26.61
CA ARG A 259 13.91 -16.82 26.03
C ARG A 259 14.33 -16.96 24.56
N HIS A 260 14.43 -15.86 23.82
CA HIS A 260 14.67 -15.84 22.37
C HIS A 260 15.78 -14.85 21.96
N PRO A 261 17.06 -15.13 22.29
CA PRO A 261 18.16 -14.19 22.07
C PRO A 261 18.46 -13.87 20.59
N GLY A 262 17.96 -14.69 19.65
CA GLY A 262 18.10 -14.44 18.20
C GLY A 262 16.94 -13.65 17.58
N LEU A 263 15.91 -13.30 18.35
CA LEU A 263 14.73 -12.57 17.89
C LEU A 263 14.91 -11.07 18.13
N ARG A 264 14.74 -10.27 17.07
CA ARG A 264 14.69 -8.81 17.19
C ARG A 264 13.29 -8.40 17.66
N VAL A 265 13.17 -7.94 18.91
CA VAL A 265 11.90 -7.51 19.51
C VAL A 265 11.89 -5.99 19.70
N LEU A 266 10.92 -5.31 19.08
CA LEU A 266 10.63 -3.89 19.29
C LEU A 266 9.42 -3.71 20.22
N GLY A 267 9.47 -2.69 21.08
CA GLY A 267 8.42 -2.45 22.08
C GLY A 267 8.44 -3.46 23.23
N PRO A 268 7.37 -3.51 24.05
CA PRO A 268 6.08 -2.84 23.89
C PRO A 268 6.05 -1.40 24.39
N ARG A 269 7.01 -1.00 25.23
CA ARG A 269 7.18 0.41 25.59
C ARG A 269 7.76 1.15 24.39
N VAL A 270 7.09 2.22 23.98
CA VAL A 270 7.67 3.21 23.07
C VAL A 270 8.62 4.04 23.92
N VAL A 271 9.91 3.72 23.86
CA VAL A 271 10.95 4.55 24.49
C VAL A 271 11.42 5.49 23.39
N ASP A 272 11.30 6.80 23.66
CA ASP A 272 11.35 7.95 22.74
C ASP A 272 10.10 8.19 21.88
N ASP A 273 9.04 8.68 22.54
CA ASP A 273 8.51 9.98 22.12
C ASP A 273 9.12 11.03 23.06
N CYS A 274 10.27 11.59 22.69
CA CYS A 274 10.82 12.82 23.28
C CYS A 274 9.93 14.06 23.04
N TYR A 275 8.64 13.87 22.72
CA TYR A 275 7.62 14.89 22.51
C TYR A 275 6.28 14.61 23.23
N GLU A 276 6.10 13.48 23.92
CA GLU A 276 4.82 13.17 24.60
C GLU A 276 4.84 13.40 26.13
N ASN A 277 5.78 14.18 26.66
CA ASN A 277 5.79 14.54 28.09
C ASN A 277 5.47 16.01 28.38
N SER A 278 4.72 16.70 27.51
CA SER A 278 4.26 18.08 27.77
C SER A 278 2.77 18.33 27.49
N TYR A 279 1.94 17.31 27.29
CA TYR A 279 0.50 17.53 27.06
C TYR A 279 -0.44 16.78 28.01
N TRP A 280 0.08 15.98 28.94
CA TRP A 280 -0.72 15.29 29.96
C TRP A 280 -0.34 15.61 31.41
N GLU A 281 0.70 16.41 31.65
CA GLU A 281 1.07 16.92 32.98
C GLU A 281 0.81 18.43 33.11
N GLU A 282 -0.43 18.88 32.92
CA GLU A 282 -0.88 20.16 33.49
C GLU A 282 -2.40 20.18 33.71
N CYS A 283 -2.94 19.14 34.35
CA CYS A 283 -4.30 19.15 34.91
C CYS A 283 -4.38 18.36 36.24
N SER A 284 -3.35 18.49 37.07
CA SER A 284 -3.51 18.54 38.52
C SER A 284 -2.72 19.77 38.90
N ASP A 285 -3.35 20.85 39.33
CA ASP A 285 -3.65 21.05 40.73
C ASP A 285 -4.78 22.07 40.89
N TYR A 286 -5.76 21.77 41.74
CA TYR A 286 -6.46 22.64 42.70
C TYR A 286 -7.83 22.02 43.00
N TYR A 287 -7.86 21.11 43.97
CA TYR A 287 -9.07 20.88 44.76
C TYR A 287 -9.22 22.06 45.74
N SER A 288 -10.35 22.75 45.68
CA SER A 288 -10.99 23.41 46.82
C SER A 288 -12.49 23.52 46.55
N ASP A 289 -13.24 22.61 47.16
CA ASP A 289 -14.65 22.62 47.61
C ASP A 289 -15.60 23.72 47.07
N GLU A 290 -16.76 23.33 46.54
CA GLU A 290 -18.07 23.32 47.23
C GLU A 290 -19.23 22.96 46.24
N ASP A 291 -20.31 22.42 46.81
CA ASP A 291 -21.51 21.79 46.22
C ASP A 291 -22.18 22.46 45.00
N TYR A 292 -22.67 21.66 44.03
CA TYR A 292 -24.11 21.47 43.71
C TYR A 292 -24.33 20.59 42.45
N ASP A 293 -25.30 19.68 42.53
CA ASP A 293 -25.95 18.96 41.42
C ASP A 293 -26.56 19.93 40.38
N ASP A 294 -26.38 19.71 39.08
CA ASP A 294 -27.51 19.46 38.14
C ASP A 294 -27.02 19.02 36.75
N VAL A 295 -27.90 18.31 36.07
CA VAL A 295 -27.78 17.67 34.77
C VAL A 295 -27.99 18.70 33.63
N VAL A 296 -27.62 18.27 32.42
CA VAL A 296 -28.13 18.63 31.09
C VAL A 296 -27.42 19.75 30.32
N SER A 297 -27.00 19.35 29.12
CA SER A 297 -27.37 19.98 27.83
C SER A 297 -26.24 20.62 27.03
N TRP A 298 -25.93 19.95 25.93
CA TRP A 298 -25.43 20.55 24.70
C TRP A 298 -26.21 21.83 24.35
N GLY A 299 -25.51 22.90 23.97
CA GLY A 299 -26.12 24.06 23.30
C GLY A 299 -25.33 25.37 23.38
N LEU A 300 -24.55 25.62 22.32
CA LEU A 300 -24.36 26.90 21.61
C LEU A 300 -23.92 28.18 22.36
N PHE A 301 -22.93 28.88 21.78
CA PHE A 301 -22.84 30.32 21.38
C PHE A 301 -21.34 30.72 21.37
N VAL A 302 -20.71 30.91 20.21
CA VAL A 302 -20.60 32.13 19.36
C VAL A 302 -19.61 33.18 19.90
N ASP A 303 -18.63 33.47 19.05
CA ASP A 303 -17.78 34.66 18.83
C ASP A 303 -16.62 35.10 19.75
N ASP A 304 -15.55 35.45 19.01
CA ASP A 304 -14.58 36.55 19.13
C ASP A 304 -13.11 36.31 19.59
N ASP A 305 -12.25 36.50 18.59
CA ASP A 305 -11.06 37.36 18.49
C ASP A 305 -9.70 37.04 19.17
N ASP A 306 -8.70 36.98 18.27
CA ASP A 306 -7.35 37.56 18.29
C ASP A 306 -6.31 37.21 19.37
N TYR A 307 -5.15 36.64 18.97
CA TYR A 307 -3.87 37.37 18.77
C TYR A 307 -2.68 36.42 18.49
N TYR A 308 -1.86 36.81 17.50
CA TYR A 308 -0.54 36.27 17.14
C TYR A 308 0.49 36.35 18.28
N TYR A 309 1.44 35.41 18.36
CA TYR A 309 2.89 35.71 18.40
C TYR A 309 3.74 34.50 17.98
N ALA A 310 4.60 34.74 16.98
CA ALA A 310 5.69 33.87 16.58
C ALA A 310 6.90 34.09 17.50
N VAL A 311 7.54 33.01 17.93
CA VAL A 311 8.92 33.04 18.43
C VAL A 311 9.65 31.83 17.85
N GLY A 312 10.57 32.11 16.94
CA GLY A 312 11.56 31.14 16.49
C GLY A 312 12.69 31.02 17.50
N SER A 313 13.34 29.87 17.50
CA SER A 313 14.77 29.78 17.78
C SER A 313 15.33 28.54 17.10
N ASP A 314 16.30 28.79 16.24
CA ASP A 314 17.27 27.82 15.74
C ASP A 314 18.04 27.18 16.90
N ASP A 315 18.42 25.91 16.75
CA ASP A 315 19.79 25.45 17.00
C ASP A 315 19.95 24.01 16.47
N ASP A 316 20.83 23.89 15.48
CA ASP A 316 21.37 22.67 14.88
C ASP A 316 22.16 21.85 15.91
N GLU A 317 22.21 20.52 15.73
CA GLU A 317 23.47 19.77 15.60
C GLU A 317 23.19 18.30 15.25
N ALA A 318 23.63 17.93 14.04
CA ALA A 318 23.52 16.57 13.50
C ALA A 318 24.75 15.75 13.91
N ILE A 319 24.52 14.58 14.54
CA ILE A 319 25.55 13.54 14.70
C ILE A 319 25.08 12.31 13.94
N TRP A 320 25.66 12.11 12.76
CA TRP A 320 25.56 10.89 11.97
C TRP A 320 26.60 9.90 12.49
N ASP A 321 26.18 8.69 12.86
CA ASP A 321 27.10 7.56 12.98
C ASP A 321 26.59 6.37 12.16
N ASP A 322 27.46 5.95 11.25
CA ASP A 322 27.23 4.94 10.22
C ASP A 322 27.34 3.52 10.83
N ALA A 323 26.29 2.71 10.68
CA ALA A 323 26.41 1.26 10.84
C ALA A 323 25.62 0.52 9.76
N GLN A 324 26.40 -0.16 8.91
CA GLN A 324 26.04 -0.88 7.71
C GLN A 324 25.10 -2.07 7.96
N GLY A 325 24.16 -2.31 7.03
CA GLY A 325 23.79 -3.66 6.63
C GLY A 325 22.36 -4.16 6.87
N LEU A 326 21.32 -3.39 6.58
CA LEU A 326 19.97 -3.90 6.28
C LEU A 326 19.26 -2.96 5.28
N GLU A 327 19.57 -3.10 4.00
CA GLU A 327 18.86 -2.37 2.95
C GLU A 327 17.37 -2.78 2.94
N ASN A 328 16.49 -1.78 3.04
CA ASN A 328 15.02 -1.84 2.90
C ASN A 328 14.17 -2.20 4.15
N LEU A 329 14.61 -1.84 5.36
CA LEU A 329 13.72 -1.89 6.55
C LEU A 329 13.19 -0.48 6.88
N GLU A 330 12.12 -0.05 6.21
CA GLU A 330 11.40 1.15 6.59
C GLU A 330 10.54 0.84 7.83
N VAL A 331 11.02 1.24 9.03
CA VAL A 331 10.22 1.24 10.24
C VAL A 331 9.32 2.46 10.17
N ARG A 332 8.03 2.25 9.89
CA ARG A 332 7.05 3.35 9.84
C ARG A 332 6.66 3.77 11.25
N PHE A 333 6.65 5.08 11.48
CA PHE A 333 6.09 5.70 12.67
C PHE A 333 4.61 5.95 12.42
N TYR A 334 3.75 5.44 13.30
CA TYR A 334 2.31 5.66 13.24
C TYR A 334 1.97 7.01 13.92
N GLY A 335 2.61 8.09 13.46
CA GLY A 335 2.29 9.46 13.87
C GLY A 335 1.34 10.08 12.86
N GLY A 336 0.18 10.56 13.31
CA GLY A 336 -0.82 11.22 12.48
C GLY A 336 -0.28 12.53 11.87
N GLY A 337 0.20 12.47 10.63
CA GLY A 337 0.57 13.64 9.84
C GLY A 337 -0.64 14.22 9.12
N GLY A 338 -1.47 14.95 9.85
CA GLY A 338 -2.64 15.65 9.31
C GLY A 338 -2.42 17.14 9.13
N PHE A 339 -1.41 17.60 8.38
CA PHE A 339 -1.37 18.98 7.88
C PHE A 339 -0.61 19.04 6.54
N GLY A 340 -1.37 19.10 5.45
CA GLY A 340 -0.89 19.48 4.13
C GLY A 340 -1.77 20.59 3.59
N GLU A 341 -1.40 21.83 3.88
CA GLU A 341 -1.90 22.99 3.15
C GLU A 341 -1.42 22.91 1.69
N SER A 342 -2.35 22.66 0.77
CA SER A 342 -2.54 23.44 -0.46
C SER A 342 -3.53 22.71 -1.37
N PHE A 343 -4.77 23.17 -1.31
CA PHE A 343 -5.77 22.87 -2.32
C PHE A 343 -5.35 23.54 -3.63
N ALA A 344 -4.66 22.80 -4.49
CA ALA A 344 -4.58 23.12 -5.91
C ALA A 344 -5.52 22.16 -6.65
N GLY A 345 -6.71 22.66 -6.97
CA GLY A 345 -7.72 21.93 -7.74
C GLY A 345 -7.14 21.45 -9.08
N PHE A 346 -6.95 20.15 -9.20
CA PHE A 346 -6.83 19.47 -10.47
C PHE A 346 -7.96 18.45 -10.58
N ASP A 347 -9.01 18.85 -11.28
CA ASP A 347 -10.10 17.95 -11.65
C ASP A 347 -9.55 16.83 -12.53
N TRP A 348 -9.67 15.60 -12.01
CA TRP A 348 -9.44 14.38 -12.78
C TRP A 348 -10.51 14.29 -13.89
N PRO A 349 -10.13 13.88 -15.12
CA PRO A 349 -11.13 13.73 -16.16
C PRO A 349 -12.13 12.63 -15.78
N PRO A 350 -13.44 12.84 -16.00
CA PRO A 350 -14.40 11.76 -15.90
C PRO A 350 -14.05 10.70 -16.95
N SER A 351 -14.07 9.44 -16.54
CA SER A 351 -13.94 8.30 -17.45
C SER A 351 -15.00 8.35 -18.55
N PRO A 352 -14.73 7.79 -19.76
CA PRO A 352 -15.66 7.78 -20.88
C PRO A 352 -17.06 7.23 -20.58
#